data_AF-K1GTT5-F1
#
_entry.id   AF-K1GTT5-F1
#
_cell.length_a   1.000
_cell.length_b   1.000
_cell.length_c   1.000
_cell.angle_alpha   90.00
_cell.angle_beta   90.00
_cell.angle_gamma   90.00
#
_symmetry.space_group_name_H-M   'P 1'
#
loop_
_entity.id
_entity.type
_entity.pdbx_description
1 polymer ?
#
loop_
_entity_poly.entity_id
_entity_poly.type
_entity_poly.pdbx_seq_one_letter_code
_entity_poly.pdbx_strand_id
1 'polypeptide(L)'
;MCPCHDPISYLPSGYTAEEADELRINDRDKYLHLARETMKRQLAAMVALKADGVEVFEYGTSIRKECMDAGFPREEAMKIKGFVAEYIRPLFCEGRGPFRWTCLSRDPEDLKVSDDIALEICKGDKLVERWINLARKNLPIEGMPARVCYMGFGERNLVLL
;
A
#
# COMPACT_ATOMS: atom_id res chain seq x y z
N MET A 1 3.07 5.86 5.07
CA MET A 1 3.93 4.69 4.79
C MET A 1 5.24 5.20 4.23
N CYS A 2 6.37 4.69 4.69
CA CYS A 2 7.67 5.20 4.27
C CYS A 2 8.09 4.62 2.91
N PRO A 3 8.71 5.40 2.02
CA PRO A 3 9.12 4.95 0.68
C PRO A 3 10.46 4.19 0.74
N CYS A 4 10.53 3.08 1.48
CA CYS A 4 11.81 2.38 1.73
C CYS A 4 12.47 1.79 0.46
N HIS A 5 11.72 1.66 -0.64
CA HIS A 5 12.21 1.21 -1.94
C HIS A 5 13.08 2.27 -2.63
N ASP A 6 13.00 3.51 -2.15
CA ASP A 6 13.79 4.63 -2.61
C ASP A 6 14.42 5.34 -1.40
N PRO A 7 15.64 4.93 -0.98
CA PRO A 7 16.28 5.49 0.20
C PRO A 7 16.50 7.00 0.13
N ILE A 8 16.53 7.61 -1.07
CA ILE A 8 16.67 9.06 -1.19
C ILE A 8 15.41 9.80 -0.69
N SER A 9 14.26 9.16 -0.76
CA SER A 9 12.95 9.66 -0.33
C SER A 9 12.63 9.29 1.12
N TYR A 10 13.49 8.52 1.79
CA TYR A 10 13.32 8.15 3.19
C TYR A 10 14.10 9.13 4.09
N LEU A 11 13.40 9.77 5.03
CA LEU A 11 13.98 10.76 5.93
C LEU A 11 14.87 10.09 7.00
N PRO A 12 16.17 10.41 7.10
CA PRO A 12 17.01 9.89 8.16
C PRO A 12 16.56 10.43 9.53
N SER A 13 16.60 9.60 10.56
CA SER A 13 16.23 10.02 11.92
C SER A 13 17.21 11.05 12.47
N GLY A 14 16.68 12.05 13.18
CA GLY A 14 17.46 13.15 13.76
C GLY A 14 17.63 14.35 12.85
N TYR A 15 16.91 14.39 11.72
CA TYR A 15 16.88 15.50 10.78
C TYR A 15 15.45 16.02 10.63
N THR A 16 15.28 17.34 10.47
CA THR A 16 14.06 17.91 9.90
C THR A 16 13.99 17.61 8.39
N ALA A 17 12.85 17.91 7.76
CA ALA A 17 12.72 17.77 6.31
C ALA A 17 13.71 18.69 5.57
N GLU A 18 13.86 19.92 6.03
CA GLU A 18 14.75 20.93 5.45
C GLU A 18 16.23 20.53 5.60
N GLU A 19 16.65 20.11 6.79
CA GLU A 19 18.02 19.64 7.03
C GLU A 19 18.37 18.41 6.19
N ALA A 20 17.39 17.51 6.01
CA ALA A 20 17.54 16.34 5.19
C ALA A 20 17.61 16.69 3.69
N ASP A 21 16.85 17.67 3.22
CA ASP A 21 16.93 18.18 1.85
C ASP A 21 18.29 18.81 1.57
N GLU A 22 18.81 19.63 2.49
CA GLU A 22 20.16 20.19 2.41
C GLU A 22 21.21 19.08 2.39
N LEU A 23 21.11 18.09 3.29
CA LEU A 23 22.04 16.96 3.33
C LEU A 23 21.99 16.15 2.03
N ARG A 24 20.81 15.93 1.45
CA ARG A 24 20.64 15.18 0.20
C ARG A 24 21.37 15.84 -0.97
N ILE A 25 21.43 17.17 -0.99
CA ILE A 25 22.14 17.96 -2.01
C ILE A 25 23.65 17.99 -1.73
N ASN A 26 24.04 18.24 -0.48
CA ASN A 26 25.43 18.51 -0.11
C ASN A 26 26.27 17.23 0.06
N ASP A 27 25.68 16.13 0.53
CA ASP A 27 26.35 14.85 0.77
C ASP A 27 25.36 13.68 0.63
N ARG A 28 25.07 13.33 -0.62
CA ARG A 28 24.10 12.29 -0.97
C ARG A 28 24.49 10.92 -0.42
N ASP A 29 25.78 10.57 -0.41
CA ASP A 29 26.22 9.25 0.06
C ASP A 29 26.01 9.11 1.57
N LYS A 30 26.33 10.17 2.33
CA LYS A 30 26.00 10.22 3.77
C LYS A 30 24.50 10.18 4.01
N TYR A 31 23.71 10.89 3.21
CA TYR A 31 22.24 10.84 3.30
C TYR A 31 21.74 9.39 3.15
N LEU A 32 22.14 8.71 2.09
CA LEU A 32 21.70 7.33 1.79
C LEU A 32 22.14 6.36 2.88
N HIS A 33 23.36 6.52 3.40
CA HIS A 33 23.84 5.73 4.53
C HIS A 33 22.95 5.93 5.78
N LEU A 34 22.69 7.19 6.17
CA LEU A 34 21.88 7.50 7.35
C LEU A 34 20.41 7.06 7.20
N ALA A 35 19.85 7.16 5.99
CA ALA A 35 18.51 6.66 5.67
C ALA A 35 18.44 5.14 5.90
N ARG A 36 19.42 4.38 5.38
CA ARG A 36 19.53 2.93 5.58
C ARG A 36 19.73 2.53 7.04
N GLU A 37 20.59 3.23 7.78
CA GLU A 37 20.74 3.00 9.23
C GLU A 37 19.42 3.24 9.98
N THR A 38 18.65 4.23 9.56
CA THR A 38 17.33 4.50 10.12
C THR A 38 16.33 3.39 9.78
N MET A 39 16.29 2.93 8.52
CA MET A 39 15.46 1.79 8.12
C MET A 39 15.82 0.52 8.90
N LYS A 40 17.12 0.23 9.12
CA LYS A 40 17.56 -0.93 9.91
C LYS A 40 17.04 -0.88 11.34
N ARG A 41 17.10 0.29 11.98
CA ARG A 41 16.50 0.49 13.33
C ARG A 41 14.99 0.30 13.31
N GLN A 42 14.30 0.83 12.30
CA GLN A 42 12.86 0.62 12.13
C GLN A 42 12.53 -0.88 11.99
N LEU A 43 13.25 -1.60 11.12
CA LEU A 43 13.03 -3.02 10.91
C LEU A 43 13.30 -3.84 12.18
N ALA A 44 14.38 -3.55 12.90
CA ALA A 44 14.67 -4.19 14.18
C ALA A 44 13.53 -4.00 15.20
N ALA A 45 12.99 -2.78 15.31
CA ALA A 45 11.84 -2.50 16.18
C ALA A 45 10.59 -3.27 15.74
N MET A 46 10.32 -3.35 14.43
CA MET A 46 9.22 -4.15 13.90
C MET A 46 9.39 -5.64 14.23
N VAL A 47 10.62 -6.17 14.16
CA VAL A 47 10.92 -7.57 14.50
C VAL A 47 10.70 -7.82 16.00
N ALA A 48 11.13 -6.89 16.86
CA ALA A 48 10.92 -6.97 18.30
C ALA A 48 9.42 -6.98 18.66
N LEU A 49 8.63 -6.07 18.06
CA LEU A 49 7.17 -6.05 18.26
C LEU A 49 6.52 -7.38 17.84
N LYS A 50 6.98 -7.99 16.74
CA LYS A 50 6.51 -9.30 16.32
C LYS A 50 6.84 -10.40 17.35
N ALA A 51 8.05 -10.35 17.92
CA ALA A 51 8.46 -11.28 18.97
C ALA A 51 7.60 -11.14 20.23
N ASP A 52 7.13 -9.92 20.53
CA ASP A 52 6.20 -9.62 21.63
C ASP A 52 4.73 -9.99 21.33
N GLY A 53 4.47 -10.63 20.19
CA GLY A 53 3.14 -11.13 19.81
C GLY A 53 2.27 -10.13 19.04
N VAL A 54 2.81 -8.98 18.64
CA VAL A 54 2.10 -8.03 17.77
C VAL A 54 2.07 -8.54 16.34
N GLU A 55 0.94 -8.40 15.66
CA GLU A 55 0.85 -8.73 14.24
C GLU A 55 1.63 -7.68 13.42
N VAL A 56 2.70 -8.13 12.77
CA VAL A 56 3.60 -7.29 11.98
C VAL A 56 3.86 -7.93 10.62
N PHE A 57 3.73 -7.10 9.58
CA PHE A 57 3.97 -7.44 8.18
C PHE A 57 4.60 -6.28 7.42
N GLU A 58 5.27 -6.58 6.31
CA GLU A 58 5.77 -5.60 5.34
C GLU A 58 4.69 -5.31 4.29
N TYR A 59 4.36 -4.03 4.08
CA TYR A 59 3.34 -3.62 3.11
C TYR A 59 3.95 -3.16 1.76
N GLY A 60 4.83 -3.98 1.20
CA GLY A 60 5.37 -3.75 -0.15
C GLY A 60 6.29 -2.54 -0.31
N THR A 61 6.84 -2.01 0.78
CA THR A 61 7.78 -0.87 0.75
C THR A 61 9.23 -1.28 0.47
N SER A 62 9.52 -2.58 0.42
CA SER A 62 10.88 -3.14 0.28
C SER A 62 11.82 -2.89 1.46
N ILE A 63 11.32 -2.50 2.64
CA ILE A 63 12.16 -2.24 3.83
C ILE A 63 13.04 -3.43 4.19
N ARG A 64 12.53 -4.67 4.08
CA ARG A 64 13.33 -5.88 4.40
C ARG A 64 14.50 -6.02 3.45
N LYS A 65 14.25 -5.85 2.14
CA LYS A 65 15.28 -5.93 1.10
C LYS A 65 16.33 -4.83 1.30
N GLU A 66 15.90 -3.58 1.43
CA GLU A 66 16.82 -2.45 1.56
C GLU A 66 17.71 -2.58 2.80
N CYS A 67 17.15 -3.04 3.92
CA CYS A 67 17.93 -3.32 5.12
C CYS A 67 18.94 -4.45 4.91
N MET A 68 18.56 -5.55 4.25
CA MET A 68 19.49 -6.65 3.95
C MET A 68 20.63 -6.20 3.04
N ASP A 69 20.32 -5.41 2.00
CA ASP A 69 21.32 -4.85 1.09
C ASP A 69 22.27 -3.89 1.84
N ALA A 70 21.80 -3.25 2.92
CA ALA A 70 22.59 -2.43 3.85
C ALA A 70 23.23 -3.21 5.03
N GLY A 71 23.28 -4.54 4.95
CA GLY A 71 23.96 -5.41 5.91
C GLY A 71 23.13 -5.85 7.12
N PHE A 72 21.81 -5.67 7.11
CA PHE A 72 20.93 -6.24 8.15
C PHE A 72 20.82 -7.76 7.98
N PRO A 73 20.85 -8.55 9.06
CA PRO A 73 20.83 -10.00 8.96
C PRO A 73 19.55 -10.52 8.29
N ARG A 74 19.71 -11.40 7.29
CA ARG A 74 18.60 -11.89 6.45
C ARG A 74 17.59 -12.68 7.27
N GLU A 75 18.08 -13.52 8.18
CA GLU A 75 17.29 -14.33 9.09
C GLU A 75 16.39 -13.46 9.99
N GLU A 76 16.88 -12.31 10.44
CA GLU A 76 16.11 -11.36 11.23
C GLU A 76 15.08 -10.62 10.36
N ALA A 77 15.49 -10.10 9.19
CA ALA A 77 14.59 -9.40 8.28
C ALA A 77 13.40 -10.28 7.84
N MET A 78 13.66 -11.57 7.59
CA MET A 78 12.67 -12.52 7.10
C MET A 78 11.69 -13.03 8.17
N LYS A 79 11.88 -12.68 9.46
CA LYS A 79 10.88 -12.93 10.52
C LYS A 79 9.56 -12.21 10.26
N ILE A 80 9.62 -11.06 9.58
CA ILE A 80 8.44 -10.34 9.11
C ILE A 80 8.14 -10.79 7.67
N LYS A 81 6.88 -11.13 7.40
CA LYS A 81 6.44 -11.52 6.06
C LYS A 81 5.77 -10.35 5.33
N GLY A 82 5.69 -10.44 4.00
CA GLY A 82 4.98 -9.46 3.18
C GLY A 82 3.47 -9.67 3.22
N PHE A 83 2.70 -8.58 3.20
CA PHE A 83 1.23 -8.60 3.30
C PHE A 83 0.54 -9.43 2.22
N VAL A 84 1.14 -9.53 1.02
CA VAL A 84 0.58 -10.38 -0.04
C VAL A 84 0.61 -11.84 0.37
N ALA A 85 1.73 -12.30 0.93
CA ALA A 85 1.89 -13.68 1.32
C ALA A 85 1.03 -14.05 2.53
N GLU A 86 0.82 -13.11 3.45
CA GLU A 86 0.05 -13.34 4.67
C GLU A 86 -1.47 -13.20 4.46
N TYR A 87 -1.94 -12.22 3.67
CA TYR A 87 -3.36 -11.87 3.64
C TYR A 87 -3.98 -11.80 2.25
N ILE A 88 -3.27 -11.30 1.24
CA ILE A 88 -3.91 -10.96 -0.05
C ILE A 88 -3.90 -12.11 -1.05
N ARG A 89 -2.97 -13.07 -0.94
CA ARG A 89 -2.84 -14.17 -1.90
C ARG A 89 -4.15 -14.95 -2.15
N PRO A 90 -4.99 -15.28 -1.16
CA PRO A 90 -6.28 -15.94 -1.41
C PRO A 90 -7.19 -15.14 -2.35
N LEU A 91 -7.26 -13.81 -2.19
CA LEU A 91 -8.03 -12.93 -3.08
C LEU A 91 -7.48 -12.99 -4.51
N PHE A 92 -6.15 -12.99 -4.68
CA PHE A 92 -5.55 -13.12 -6.01
C PHE A 92 -5.88 -14.46 -6.68
N CYS A 93 -6.00 -15.55 -5.92
CA CYS A 93 -6.41 -16.86 -6.43
C CYS A 93 -7.86 -16.87 -6.94
N GLU A 94 -8.74 -16.01 -6.41
CA GLU A 94 -10.10 -15.77 -6.91
C GLU A 94 -10.14 -14.79 -8.11
N GLY A 95 -8.96 -14.36 -8.59
CA GLY A 95 -8.86 -13.32 -9.61
C GLY A 95 -9.24 -11.94 -9.11
N ARG A 96 -9.30 -11.71 -7.79
CA ARG A 96 -9.53 -10.38 -7.20
C ARG A 96 -8.26 -9.55 -7.24
N GLY A 97 -8.41 -8.24 -7.22
CA GLY A 97 -7.31 -7.28 -7.29
C GLY A 97 -7.85 -5.86 -7.38
N PRO A 98 -6.98 -4.83 -7.35
CA PRO A 98 -7.39 -3.43 -7.29
C PRO A 98 -7.94 -2.91 -8.64
N PHE A 99 -9.02 -3.51 -9.12
CA PHE A 99 -9.76 -3.09 -10.30
C PHE A 99 -10.34 -1.70 -10.04
N ARG A 100 -10.30 -0.83 -11.05
CA ARG A 100 -10.71 0.57 -10.92
C ARG A 100 -11.30 1.10 -12.21
N TRP A 101 -12.17 2.08 -12.08
CA TRP A 101 -12.71 2.86 -13.19
C TRP A 101 -12.78 4.34 -12.82
N THR A 102 -12.85 5.18 -13.85
CA THR A 102 -12.86 6.64 -13.75
C THR A 102 -13.93 7.20 -14.68
N CYS A 103 -14.77 8.11 -14.17
CA CYS A 103 -15.85 8.75 -14.92
C CYS A 103 -15.30 9.96 -15.70
N LEU A 104 -15.12 9.82 -17.02
CA LEU A 104 -14.50 10.85 -17.87
C LEU A 104 -15.33 12.13 -18.02
N SER A 105 -16.64 12.06 -17.78
CA SER A 105 -17.55 13.21 -17.75
C SER A 105 -17.21 14.25 -16.68
N ARG A 106 -16.50 13.83 -15.63
CA ARG A 106 -16.24 14.58 -14.39
C ARG A 106 -17.47 14.76 -13.49
N ASP A 107 -18.63 14.23 -13.88
CA ASP A 107 -19.85 14.33 -13.09
C ASP A 107 -19.82 13.30 -11.94
N PRO A 108 -19.93 13.72 -10.67
CA PRO A 108 -20.05 12.80 -9.53
C PRO A 108 -21.24 11.84 -9.63
N GLU A 109 -22.30 12.19 -10.36
CA GLU A 109 -23.46 11.33 -10.53
C GLU A 109 -23.11 10.06 -11.32
N ASP A 110 -22.18 10.13 -12.28
CA ASP A 110 -21.69 8.94 -13.00
C ASP A 110 -20.99 7.95 -12.08
N LEU A 111 -20.35 8.44 -11.01
CA LEU A 111 -19.75 7.57 -10.00
C LEU A 111 -20.85 6.86 -9.19
N LYS A 112 -21.94 7.56 -8.86
CA LYS A 112 -23.09 6.95 -8.19
C LYS A 112 -23.72 5.87 -9.06
N VAL A 113 -23.98 6.16 -10.33
CA VAL A 113 -24.55 5.20 -11.28
C VAL A 113 -23.63 3.97 -11.45
N SER A 114 -22.33 4.18 -11.66
CA SER A 114 -21.39 3.06 -11.81
C SER A 114 -21.23 2.22 -10.53
N ASP A 115 -21.29 2.83 -9.35
CA ASP A 115 -21.34 2.10 -8.09
C ASP A 115 -22.66 1.27 -7.95
N ASP A 116 -23.80 1.78 -8.43
CA ASP A 116 -25.09 1.04 -8.40
C ASP A 116 -25.04 -0.17 -9.33
N ILE A 117 -24.49 0.00 -10.55
CA ILE A 117 -24.26 -1.08 -11.50
C ILE A 117 -23.35 -2.16 -10.89
N ALA A 118 -22.25 -1.76 -10.23
CA ALA A 118 -21.34 -2.69 -9.58
C ALA A 118 -22.02 -3.48 -8.45
N LEU A 119 -22.90 -2.85 -7.66
CA LEU A 119 -23.69 -3.51 -6.63
C LEU A 119 -24.71 -4.50 -7.20
N GLU A 120 -25.34 -4.17 -8.33
CA GLU A 120 -26.28 -5.05 -9.01
C GLU A 120 -25.59 -6.30 -9.58
N ILE A 121 -24.47 -6.11 -10.29
CA ILE A 121 -23.70 -7.19 -10.91
C ILE A 121 -23.10 -8.12 -9.86
N CYS A 122 -22.55 -7.56 -8.78
CA CYS A 122 -21.88 -8.31 -7.72
C CYS A 122 -22.82 -8.67 -6.56
N LYS A 123 -24.14 -8.70 -6.80
CA LYS A 123 -25.13 -8.97 -5.75
C LYS A 123 -24.85 -10.30 -5.04
N GLY A 124 -24.78 -10.26 -3.71
CA GLY A 124 -24.42 -11.40 -2.88
C GLY A 124 -22.93 -11.49 -2.53
N ASP A 125 -22.06 -10.75 -3.23
CA ASP A 125 -20.67 -10.57 -2.82
C ASP A 125 -20.58 -9.53 -1.69
N LYS A 126 -20.55 -10.02 -0.46
CA LYS A 126 -20.46 -9.19 0.76
C LYS A 126 -19.21 -8.32 0.80
N LEU A 127 -18.12 -8.69 0.13
CA LEU A 127 -16.91 -7.85 0.09
C LEU A 127 -17.16 -6.61 -0.75
N VAL A 128 -17.72 -6.78 -1.95
CA VAL A 128 -18.06 -5.67 -2.85
C VAL A 128 -19.18 -4.81 -2.27
N GLU A 129 -20.26 -5.41 -1.81
CA GLU A 129 -21.41 -4.70 -1.24
C GLU A 129 -21.02 -3.83 -0.04
N ARG A 130 -20.27 -4.39 0.91
CA ARG A 130 -19.82 -3.64 2.08
C ARG A 130 -18.85 -2.54 1.68
N TRP A 131 -17.91 -2.83 0.78
CA TRP A 131 -16.91 -1.86 0.35
C TRP A 131 -17.53 -0.66 -0.36
N ILE A 132 -18.37 -0.86 -1.38
CA ILE A 132 -18.97 0.25 -2.14
C ILE A 132 -19.79 1.16 -1.23
N ASN A 133 -20.59 0.57 -0.32
CA ASN A 133 -21.38 1.36 0.62
C ASN A 133 -20.51 2.18 1.60
N LEU A 134 -19.40 1.62 2.09
CA LEU A 134 -18.43 2.37 2.90
C LEU A 134 -17.72 3.45 2.09
N ALA A 135 -17.35 3.14 0.86
CA ALA A 135 -16.60 4.02 -0.02
C ALA A 135 -17.45 5.25 -0.41
N ARG A 136 -18.73 5.06 -0.71
CA ARG A 136 -19.71 6.15 -0.95
C ARG A 136 -19.83 7.11 0.22
N LYS A 137 -19.86 6.56 1.45
CA LYS A 137 -20.07 7.36 2.66
C LYS A 137 -18.82 8.14 3.09
N ASN A 138 -17.64 7.56 2.91
CA ASN A 138 -16.43 8.04 3.59
C ASN A 138 -15.33 8.56 2.65
N LEU A 139 -15.34 8.23 1.36
CA LEU A 139 -14.27 8.65 0.46
C LEU A 139 -14.67 9.91 -0.32
N PRO A 140 -13.92 11.03 -0.19
CA PRO A 140 -14.10 12.20 -1.03
C PRO A 140 -13.64 11.91 -2.46
N ILE A 141 -14.09 12.74 -3.40
CA ILE A 141 -13.60 12.72 -4.78
C ILE A 141 -12.35 13.60 -4.86
N GLU A 142 -11.25 13.02 -5.33
CA GLU A 142 -9.99 13.70 -5.60
C GLU A 142 -9.71 13.72 -7.11
N GLY A 143 -9.90 14.88 -7.75
CA GLY A 143 -9.77 15.01 -9.20
C GLY A 143 -11.00 14.47 -9.94
N MET A 144 -10.80 13.43 -10.77
CA MET A 144 -11.89 12.79 -11.51
C MET A 144 -12.65 11.82 -10.60
N PRO A 145 -14.00 11.75 -10.66
CA PRO A 145 -14.76 10.73 -9.95
C PRO A 145 -14.29 9.33 -10.37
N ALA A 146 -13.93 8.50 -9.38
CA ALA A 146 -13.36 7.19 -9.62
C ALA A 146 -13.66 6.24 -8.45
N ARG A 147 -13.66 4.94 -8.74
CA ARG A 147 -13.79 3.88 -7.73
C ARG A 147 -12.73 2.82 -7.97
N VAL A 148 -12.17 2.33 -6.87
CA VAL A 148 -11.45 1.05 -6.82
C VAL A 148 -12.34 0.02 -6.16
N CYS A 149 -12.36 -1.22 -6.61
CA CYS A 149 -13.11 -2.32 -6.00
C CYS A 149 -12.41 -3.66 -6.28
N TYR A 150 -12.33 -4.54 -5.28
CA TYR A 150 -11.69 -5.85 -5.44
C TYR A 150 -12.66 -6.89 -6.02
N MET A 151 -12.90 -6.80 -7.32
CA MET A 151 -13.76 -7.72 -8.08
C MET A 151 -13.00 -8.96 -8.55
N GLY A 152 -13.63 -10.12 -8.42
CA GLY A 152 -13.12 -11.43 -8.79
C GLY A 152 -13.17 -11.72 -10.27
N PHE A 153 -12.79 -12.95 -10.63
CA PHE A 153 -12.85 -13.42 -12.01
C PHE A 153 -14.30 -13.43 -12.53
N GLY A 154 -14.51 -12.99 -13.77
CA GLY A 154 -15.84 -12.87 -14.38
C GLY A 154 -16.57 -11.56 -14.05
N GLU A 155 -16.59 -11.14 -12.78
CA GLU A 155 -17.26 -9.91 -12.33
C GLU A 155 -16.76 -8.66 -13.09
N ARG A 156 -15.43 -8.55 -13.27
CA ARG A 156 -14.82 -7.42 -13.99
C ARG A 156 -15.31 -7.26 -15.42
N ASN A 157 -15.56 -8.39 -16.10
CA ASN A 157 -16.04 -8.36 -17.48
C ASN A 157 -17.50 -7.88 -17.53
N LEU A 158 -18.31 -8.30 -16.56
CA LEU A 158 -19.72 -7.90 -16.47
C LEU A 158 -19.86 -6.40 -16.18
N VAL A 159 -19.02 -5.82 -15.32
CA VAL A 159 -19.08 -4.37 -15.01
C VAL A 159 -18.68 -3.49 -16.19
N LEU A 160 -17.95 -4.04 -17.17
CA LEU A 160 -17.48 -3.29 -18.35
C LEU A 160 -18.44 -3.37 -19.55
N LEU A 161 -19.42 -4.27 -19.52
CA LEU A 161 -20.38 -4.52 -20.60
C LEU A 161 -21.71 -3.80 -20.32
#